data_AF-A0A7A2LRI1-F1
#
_entry.id   AF-A0A7A2LRI1-F1
#
_cell.length_a   1.000
_cell.length_b   1.000
_cell.length_c   1.000
_cell.angle_alpha   90.00
_cell.angle_beta   90.00
_cell.angle_gamma   90.00
#
_symmetry.space_group_name_H-M   'P 1'
#
loop_
_entity.id
_entity.type
_entity.pdbx_description
1 polymer ?
#
loop_
_entity_poly.entity_id
_entity_poly.type
_entity_poly.pdbx_seq_one_letter_code
_entity_poly.pdbx_strand_id
1 'polypeptide(L)' 'MKGLNKITCCLLAALLMPCAGHAENEQYGANFNNADIRQFVEIVGQHLGKTILIDPSVQGTISVRSNDTFSQQEYYQFF' A
#
# COMPACT_ATOMS: atom_id res chain seq x y z
N MET A 1 -18.84 -41.43 32.13
CA MET A 1 -18.19 -40.10 32.11
C MET A 1 -16.95 -40.15 31.21
N LYS A 2 -17.10 -40.13 29.88
CA LYS A 2 -15.96 -40.16 28.92
C LYS A 2 -16.16 -39.27 27.68
N GLY A 3 -17.25 -38.50 27.60
CA GLY A 3 -17.62 -37.69 26.43
C GLY A 3 -17.30 -36.20 26.52
N LEU A 4 -17.06 -35.67 27.73
CA LEU A 4 -16.94 -34.22 27.95
C LEU A 4 -15.61 -33.65 27.44
N ASN A 5 -14.54 -34.44 27.43
CA ASN A 5 -13.19 -33.97 27.05
C ASN A 5 -12.99 -33.81 25.53
N LYS A 6 -13.84 -34.44 24.70
CA LYS A 6 -13.75 -34.36 23.24
C LYS A 6 -14.35 -33.06 22.71
N ILE A 7 -15.41 -32.57 23.35
CA ILE A 7 -16.14 -31.36 22.94
C ILE A 7 -15.36 -30.10 23.31
N THR A 8 -14.64 -30.11 24.44
CA THR A 8 -13.76 -29.01 24.86
C THR A 8 -12.58 -28.80 23.91
N CYS A 9 -12.02 -29.88 23.33
CA CYS A 9 -10.92 -29.76 22.36
C CYS A 9 -11.36 -29.07 21.05
N CYS A 10 -12.59 -29.32 20.59
CA CYS A 10 -13.11 -28.71 19.36
C CYS A 10 -13.36 -27.20 19.51
N LEU A 11 -13.75 -26.73 20.69
CA LEU A 11 -14.01 -25.32 20.95
C LEU A 11 -12.72 -24.48 21.05
N LEU A 12 -11.62 -25.05 21.58
CA LEU A 12 -10.33 -24.35 21.60
C LEU A 12 -9.68 -24.25 20.21
N ALA A 13 -9.93 -25.21 19.32
CA ALA A 13 -9.33 -25.22 17.98
C ALA A 13 -9.91 -24.13 17.05
N ALA A 14 -11.16 -23.72 17.26
CA ALA A 14 -11.79 -22.66 16.46
C ALA A 14 -11.24 -21.25 16.78
N LEU A 15 -10.69 -21.04 17.97
CA LEU A 15 -10.13 -19.74 18.40
C LEU A 15 -8.73 -19.47 17.84
N LEU A 16 -8.07 -20.47 17.27
CA LEU A 16 -6.72 -20.39 16.71
C LEU A 16 -6.71 -20.26 15.19
N MET A 17 -7.85 -20.02 14.53
CA MET A 17 -7.85 -19.70 13.10
C MET A 17 -7.11 -18.38 12.89
N PRO A 18 -5.93 -18.37 12.26
CA PRO A 18 -5.29 -17.14 11.89
C PRO A 18 -6.22 -16.46 10.89
N CYS A 19 -6.69 -15.25 11.21
CA CYS A 19 -7.28 -14.38 10.21
C CYS A 19 -6.16 -14.16 9.18
N ALA A 20 -6.23 -14.88 8.06
CA ALA A 20 -5.32 -14.65 6.94
C ALA A 20 -5.58 -13.20 6.52
N GLY A 21 -4.71 -12.29 6.96
CA GLY A 21 -4.71 -10.92 6.50
C GLY A 21 -4.62 -10.99 4.98
N HIS A 22 -5.68 -10.57 4.30
CA HIS A 22 -5.64 -10.42 2.86
C HIS A 22 -4.54 -9.40 2.60
N ALA A 23 -3.43 -9.84 2.02
CA ALA A 23 -2.44 -8.94 1.47
C ALA A 23 -3.11 -8.30 0.25
N GLU A 24 -3.78 -7.16 0.47
CA GLU A 24 -4.40 -6.41 -0.60
C GLU A 24 -3.27 -5.92 -1.51
N ASN A 25 -3.28 -6.39 -2.75
CA ASN A 25 -2.30 -5.94 -3.74
C ASN A 25 -2.73 -4.53 -4.18
N GLU A 26 -2.26 -3.52 -3.46
CA GLU A 26 -2.54 -2.13 -3.79
C GLU A 26 -2.07 -1.83 -5.22
N GLN A 27 -3.00 -1.36 -6.05
CA GLN A 27 -2.75 -0.95 -7.42
C GLN A 27 -2.73 0.57 -7.49
N TYR A 28 -1.64 1.12 -8.01
CA TYR A 28 -1.42 2.56 -8.09
C TYR A 28 -1.61 3.06 -9.51
N GLY A 29 -2.10 4.28 -9.66
CA GLY A 29 -2.13 5.00 -10.92
C GLY A 29 -1.56 6.40 -10.75
N ALA A 30 -1.16 7.05 -11.84
CA ALA A 30 -0.67 8.42 -11.82
C ALA A 30 -1.42 9.26 -12.85
N ASN A 31 -2.00 10.38 -12.42
CA ASN A 31 -2.57 11.39 -13.31
C ASN A 31 -2.36 12.77 -12.70
N PHE A 32 -1.25 13.38 -13.06
CA PHE A 32 -0.87 14.73 -12.69
C PHE A 32 -0.88 15.56 -13.98
N ASN A 33 -1.55 16.70 -13.96
CA ASN A 33 -1.57 17.60 -15.10
C ASN A 33 -1.18 19.00 -14.63
N ASN A 34 0.00 19.45 -15.07
CA ASN A 34 0.60 20.72 -14.70
C ASN A 34 0.65 20.94 -13.18
N ALA A 35 0.92 19.86 -12.44
CA ALA A 35 1.00 19.87 -10.99
C ALA A 35 2.34 20.45 -10.53
N ASP A 36 2.37 21.08 -9.35
CA ASP A 36 3.62 21.49 -8.73
C ASP A 36 4.48 20.25 -8.40
N ILE A 37 5.77 20.30 -8.74
CA ILE A 37 6.67 19.15 -8.58
C ILE A 37 6.82 18.72 -7.10
N ARG A 38 6.74 19.66 -6.15
CA ARG A 38 6.87 19.35 -4.73
C ARG A 38 5.65 18.60 -4.25
N GLN A 39 4.46 19.02 -4.67
CA GLN A 39 3.21 18.33 -4.39
C GLN A 39 3.20 16.92 -4.99
N PHE A 40 3.70 16.75 -6.22
CA PHE A 40 3.85 15.42 -6.82
C PHE A 40 4.74 14.50 -5.95
N VAL A 41 5.94 14.95 -5.57
CA VAL A 41 6.88 14.16 -4.75
C VAL A 41 6.26 13.81 -3.39
N GLU A 42 5.57 14.75 -2.74
CA GLU A 42 4.91 14.51 -1.45
C GLU A 42 3.83 13.44 -1.54
N ILE A 43 2.95 13.52 -2.55
CA ILE A 43 1.87 12.55 -2.76
C ILE A 43 2.45 11.16 -3.05
N VAL A 44 3.40 11.05 -3.97
CA VAL A 44 4.04 9.77 -4.31
C VAL A 44 4.76 9.18 -3.09
N GLY A 45 5.48 10.00 -2.33
CA GLY A 45 6.16 9.58 -1.10
C GLY A 45 5.19 9.04 -0.05
N GLN A 46 4.02 9.66 0.11
CA GLN A 46 2.98 9.18 1.02
C GLN A 46 2.43 7.82 0.59
N HIS A 47 2.10 7.64 -0.69
CA HIS A 47 1.60 6.36 -1.21
C HIS A 47 2.62 5.22 -1.08
N LEU A 48 3.91 5.53 -1.21
CA LEU A 48 4.99 4.55 -1.06
C LEU A 48 5.44 4.34 0.40
N GLY A 49 4.92 5.13 1.34
CA GLY A 49 5.39 5.15 2.73
C GLY A 49 6.87 5.52 2.85
N LYS A 50 7.38 6.42 1.99
CA LYS A 50 8.77 6.86 1.96
C LYS A 50 8.91 8.30 2.42
N THR A 51 9.90 8.56 3.27
CA THR A 51 10.33 9.92 3.61
C THR A 51 11.29 10.42 2.52
N ILE A 52 10.93 11.51 1.85
CA ILE A 52 11.73 12.10 0.77
C ILE A 52 12.22 13.48 1.22
N LEU A 53 13.52 13.73 1.08
CA LEU A 53 14.12 15.05 1.31
C LEU A 53 14.02 15.87 0.02
N ILE A 54 13.38 17.04 0.09
CA ILE A 54 13.19 17.93 -1.06
C ILE A 54 14.01 19.19 -0.85
N ASP A 55 14.96 19.46 -1.76
CA ASP A 55 15.74 20.69 -1.74
C ASP A 55 14.85 21.93 -2.03
N PRO A 56 15.08 23.10 -1.39
CA PRO A 56 14.29 24.30 -1.63
C PRO A 56 14.33 24.82 -3.08
N SER A 57 15.38 24.50 -3.84
CA SER A 57 15.52 24.88 -5.25
C SER A 57 14.65 24.04 -6.20
N VAL A 58 14.08 22.92 -5.74
CA VAL A 58 13.17 22.08 -6.53
C VAL A 58 11.86 22.84 -6.76
N GLN A 59 11.69 23.29 -7.99
CA GLN A 59 10.58 24.12 -8.47
C GLN A 59 10.23 23.73 -9.91
N GLY A 60 8.96 23.92 -10.30
CA GLY A 60 8.49 23.65 -11.65
C GLY A 60 7.18 22.87 -11.65
N THR A 61 6.66 22.63 -12.85
CA THR A 61 5.44 21.86 -13.05
C THR A 61 5.72 20.55 -13.76
N ILE A 62 4.90 19.53 -13.47
CA ILE A 62 4.98 18.22 -14.08
C ILE A 62 3.59 17.76 -14.55
N SER A 63 3.58 17.07 -15.70
CA SER A 63 2.41 16.37 -16.21
C SER A 63 2.77 14.92 -16.48
N VAL A 64 2.11 13.98 -15.81
CA VAL A 64 2.31 12.55 -16.02
C VAL A 64 0.97 11.82 -15.99
N ARG A 65 0.80 10.87 -16.90
CA ARG A 65 -0.38 10.01 -16.97
C ARG A 65 0.05 8.56 -17.19
N SER A 66 -0.40 7.66 -16.32
CA SER A 66 -0.27 6.22 -16.55
C SER A 66 -1.43 5.71 -17.42
N ASN A 67 -1.13 4.79 -18.33
CA ASN A 67 -2.15 4.08 -19.10
C ASN A 67 -2.70 2.87 -18.32
N ASP A 68 -1.82 2.21 -17.56
CA ASP A 68 -2.13 1.05 -16.73
C ASP A 68 -1.93 1.36 -15.24
N THR A 69 -2.25 0.38 -14.40
CA THR A 69 -1.98 0.39 -12.96
C THR A 69 -0.66 -0.29 -12.63
N PHE A 70 0.01 0.17 -11.57
CA PHE A 70 1.29 -0.33 -11.10
C PHE A 70 1.15 -1.08 -9.77
N SER A 71 1.98 -2.09 -9.56
CA SER A 71 2.34 -2.53 -8.21
C SER A 71 3.14 -1.45 -7.47
N GLN A 72 3.30 -1.57 -6.16
CA GLN A 72 4.09 -0.62 -5.38
C GLN A 72 5.55 -0.49 -5.89
N GLN A 73 6.15 -1.60 -6.33
CA GLN A 73 7.51 -1.63 -6.86
C GLN A 73 7.61 -0.91 -8.20
N GLU A 74 6.67 -1.16 -9.10
CA GLU A 74 6.59 -0.47 -10.39
C GLU A 74 6.28 1.03 -10.21
N TYR A 75 5.44 1.38 -9.23
CA TYR A 75 5.12 2.76 -8.91
C TYR A 75 6.34 3.54 -8.40
N TYR A 76 7.19 2.91 -7.58
CA TYR A 76 8.48 3.50 -7.19
C TYR A 76 9.45 3.62 -8.35
N GLN A 77 9.47 2.66 -9.28
CA GLN A 77 10.36 2.71 -10.45
C GLN A 77 9.93 3.76 -11.49
N PHE A 78 8.64 4.07 -11.53
CA PHE A 78 8.07 5.13 -12.35
C PHE A 78 8.42 6.53 -11.83
N PHE A 79 8.58 6.68 -10.51
CA PHE A 79 9.01 7.90 -9.83
C PHE A 79 10.50 8.17 -10.02
#